data_AF-A0A8J5HC58-F1
#
_entry.id   AF-A0A8J5HC58-F1
#
_cell.length_a   1.000
_cell.length_b   1.000
_cell.length_c   1.000
_cell.angle_alpha   90.00
_cell.angle_beta   90.00
_cell.angle_gamma   90.00
#
_symmetry.space_group_name_H-M   'P 1'
#
loop_
_entity.id
_entity.type
_entity.pdbx_description
1 polymer ?
#
loop_
_entity_poly.entity_id
_entity_poly.type
_entity_poly.pdbx_seq_one_letter_code
_entity_poly.pdbx_strand_id
1 'polypeptide(L)'
;MHWQLDVIGIDEAQFFVDLYDCCYNAADCDQKIVIVAGLDGDYLRQRFGSVLDIIPLANSVTKLTASMSCAASGHSSLQGK
;
A
#
# COMPACT_ATOMS: atom_id res chain seq x y z
N MET A 1 1.45 -7.37 32.89
CA MET A 1 2.37 -6.91 31.82
C MET A 1 1.56 -6.05 30.88
N HIS A 2 1.72 -4.73 30.90
CA HIS A 2 1.05 -3.80 29.99
C HIS A 2 2.07 -3.44 28.91
N TRP A 3 1.90 -3.94 27.70
CA TRP A 3 2.71 -3.51 26.57
C TRP A 3 2.11 -2.20 26.06
N GLN A 4 2.76 -1.09 26.41
CA GLN A 4 2.39 0.21 25.87
C GLN A 4 3.07 0.34 24.51
N LEU A 5 2.33 -0.02 23.46
CA LEU A 5 2.72 0.20 22.07
C LEU A 5 2.18 1.55 21.64
N ASP A 6 3.03 2.39 21.05
CA ASP A 6 2.65 3.71 20.55
C ASP A 6 2.38 3.69 19.03
N VAL A 7 3.00 2.73 18.32
CA VAL A 7 2.97 2.63 16.86
C VAL A 7 2.62 1.20 16.43
N ILE A 8 1.76 1.07 15.43
CA ILE A 8 1.34 -0.18 14.81
C ILE A 8 1.71 -0.12 13.32
N GLY A 9 2.49 -1.10 12.86
CA GLY A 9 2.84 -1.26 11.45
C GLY A 9 2.08 -2.44 10.85
N ILE A 10 1.44 -2.23 9.70
CA ILE A 10 0.74 -3.25 8.93
C ILE A 10 1.36 -3.27 7.53
N ASP A 11 2.00 -4.37 7.17
CA ASP A 11 2.57 -4.59 5.84
C ASP A 11 1.73 -5.62 5.07
N GLU A 12 1.78 -5.57 3.73
CA GLU A 12 0.98 -6.40 2.84
C GLU A 12 -0.54 -6.35 3.17
N ALA A 13 -1.00 -5.13 3.48
CA ALA A 13 -2.34 -4.87 4.02
C ALA A 13 -3.49 -5.38 3.15
N GLN A 14 -3.27 -5.60 1.85
CA GLN A 14 -4.26 -6.17 0.94
C GLN A 14 -4.75 -7.57 1.32
N PHE A 15 -4.03 -8.30 2.18
CA PHE A 15 -4.44 -9.60 2.68
C PHE A 15 -5.32 -9.57 3.93
N PHE A 16 -5.47 -8.41 4.58
CA PHE A 16 -6.29 -8.25 5.77
C PHE A 16 -7.72 -7.89 5.39
N VAL A 17 -8.66 -8.76 5.75
CA VAL A 17 -10.10 -8.60 5.44
C VAL A 17 -10.79 -7.58 6.34
N ASP A 18 -10.30 -7.41 7.57
CA ASP A 18 -10.80 -6.51 8.62
C ASP A 18 -9.92 -5.26 8.79
N LEU A 19 -9.14 -4.91 7.75
CA LEU A 19 -8.19 -3.80 7.79
C LEU A 19 -8.84 -2.48 8.25
N TYR A 20 -10.06 -2.18 7.76
CA TYR A 20 -10.77 -0.96 8.13
C TYR A 20 -11.06 -0.90 9.63
N ASP A 21 -11.70 -1.93 10.17
CA ASP A 21 -12.07 -1.99 11.58
C ASP A 21 -10.83 -1.99 12.48
N CYS A 22 -9.76 -2.69 12.06
CA CYS A 22 -8.49 -2.70 12.76
C CYS A 22 -7.87 -1.29 12.81
N CYS A 23 -7.76 -0.60 11.67
CA CYS A 23 -7.21 0.76 11.61
C CYS A 23 -8.07 1.76 12.38
N TYR A 24 -9.40 1.68 12.26
CA TYR A 24 -10.33 2.54 12.97
C TYR A 24 -10.18 2.40 14.49
N ASN A 25 -10.21 1.16 15.00
CA ASN A 25 -10.07 0.93 16.44
C ASN A 25 -8.68 1.36 16.95
N ALA A 26 -7.62 1.01 16.23
CA ALA A 26 -6.26 1.35 16.64
C ALA A 26 -6.00 2.86 16.64
N ALA A 27 -6.43 3.58 15.61
CA ALA A 27 -6.17 5.01 15.47
C ALA A 27 -7.13 5.86 16.32
N ASP A 28 -8.44 5.62 16.20
CA ASP A 28 -9.45 6.51 16.80
C ASP A 28 -9.83 6.12 18.23
N CYS A 29 -9.84 4.82 18.56
CA CYS A 29 -10.20 4.36 19.91
C CYS A 29 -8.97 4.26 20.82
N ASP A 30 -7.89 3.64 20.34
CA ASP A 30 -6.69 3.36 21.14
C ASP A 30 -5.61 4.46 21.02
N GLN A 31 -5.84 5.47 20.18
CA GLN A 31 -4.96 6.63 19.94
C GLN A 31 -3.53 6.22 19.54
N LYS A 32 -3.40 5.22 18.66
CA LYS A 32 -2.11 4.74 18.15
C LYS A 32 -1.76 5.36 16.81
N ILE A 33 -0.46 5.50 16.56
CA ILE A 33 0.03 5.81 15.21
C ILE A 33 -0.03 4.52 14.39
N VAL A 34 -0.83 4.51 13.32
CA VAL A 34 -0.96 3.35 12.43
C VAL A 34 -0.28 3.66 11.10
N ILE A 35 0.68 2.83 10.71
CA ILE A 35 1.37 2.91 9.41
C ILE A 35 0.98 1.66 8.61
N VAL A 36 0.31 1.89 7.49
CA VAL A 36 -0.17 0.81 6.61
C VAL A 36 0.54 0.86 5.27
N ALA A 37 1.09 -0.27 4.85
CA ALA A 37 1.66 -0.50 3.54
C ALA A 37 0.91 -1.67 2.86
N GLY A 38 0.60 -1.50 1.58
CA GLY A 38 -0.10 -2.51 0.81
C GLY A 38 -0.28 -2.10 -0.64
N LEU A 39 -0.65 -3.08 -1.47
CA LEU A 39 -0.94 -2.87 -2.88
C LEU A 39 -2.37 -2.33 -3.04
N ASP A 40 -2.52 -1.26 -3.83
CA ASP A 40 -3.83 -0.70 -4.14
C ASP A 40 -4.53 -1.39 -5.32
N GLY A 41 -3.77 -2.15 -6.13
CA GLY A 41 -4.27 -2.92 -7.24
C GLY A 41 -3.62 -4.29 -7.41
N ASP A 42 -4.37 -5.23 -7.97
CA ASP A 42 -3.91 -6.58 -8.31
C ASP A 42 -3.25 -6.63 -9.70
N TYR A 43 -2.86 -7.82 -10.15
CA TYR A 43 -2.26 -8.03 -11.47
C TYR A 43 -3.21 -7.69 -12.64
N LEU A 44 -4.53 -7.67 -12.41
CA LEU A 44 -5.56 -7.25 -13.36
C LEU A 44 -5.87 -5.75 -13.27
N ARG A 45 -5.14 -5.00 -12.43
CA ARG A 45 -5.37 -3.58 -12.11
C ARG A 45 -6.75 -3.33 -11.50
N GLN A 46 -7.32 -4.34 -10.86
CA GLN A 46 -8.52 -4.22 -10.04
C GLN A 46 -8.12 -3.88 -8.61
N ARG A 47 -9.06 -3.33 -7.85
CA ARG A 47 -8.91 -3.08 -6.42
C ARG A 47 -8.42 -4.36 -5.70
N PHE A 48 -7.33 -4.25 -4.95
CA PHE A 48 -6.82 -5.36 -4.14
C PHE A 48 -7.21 -5.19 -2.67
N GLY A 49 -8.14 -6.03 -2.21
CA GLY A 49 -8.57 -6.06 -0.82
C GLY A 49 -9.16 -4.73 -0.34
N SER A 50 -8.93 -4.44 0.94
CA SER A 50 -9.54 -3.30 1.64
C SER A 50 -8.60 -2.09 1.79
N VAL A 51 -7.42 -2.09 1.15
CA VAL A 51 -6.43 -1.01 1.26
C VAL A 51 -7.00 0.35 0.86
N LEU A 52 -7.86 0.38 -0.17
CA LEU A 52 -8.48 1.63 -0.61
C LEU A 52 -9.57 2.14 0.35
N ASP A 53 -10.14 1.28 1.22
CA ASP A 53 -11.22 1.67 2.14
C ASP A 53 -10.70 2.49 3.32
N ILE A 54 -9.41 2.37 3.66
CA ILE A 54 -8.80 3.12 4.78
C ILE A 54 -8.30 4.51 4.37
N ILE A 55 -8.31 4.85 3.08
CA ILE A 55 -7.88 6.18 2.59
C ILE A 55 -8.64 7.33 3.27
N PRO A 56 -9.98 7.27 3.45
CA PRO A 56 -10.72 8.33 4.16
C PRO A 56 -10.36 8.44 5.65
N LEU A 57 -9.86 7.37 6.28
CA LEU A 57 -9.40 7.40 7.67
C LEU A 57 -7.97 7.97 7.79
N ALA A 58 -7.16 7.83 6.74
CA ALA A 58 -5.74 8.15 6.78
C ALA A 58 -5.48 9.66 6.82
N ASN A 59 -4.62 10.10 7.74
CA ASN A 59 -4.14 11.49 7.75
C ASN A 59 -3.22 11.82 6.57
N SER A 60 -2.52 10.83 6.03
CA SER A 60 -1.60 10.99 4.91
C SER A 60 -1.57 9.70 4.08
N VAL A 61 -1.53 9.85 2.76
CA VAL A 61 -1.45 8.74 1.80
C VAL A 61 -0.34 9.03 0.81
N THR A 62 0.59 8.08 0.68
CA THR A 62 1.67 8.15 -0.32
C THR A 62 1.54 6.98 -1.27
N LYS A 63 1.31 7.25 -2.56
CA LYS A 63 1.35 6.23 -3.62
C LYS A 63 2.73 6.21 -4.26
N LEU A 64 3.44 5.10 -4.09
CA LEU A 64 4.77 4.91 -4.66
C LEU A 64 4.67 4.42 -6.11
N THR A 65 5.63 4.84 -6.93
CA THR A 65 5.73 4.43 -8.34
C THR A 65 6.95 3.54 -8.51
N ALA A 66 6.78 2.37 -9.14
CA ALA A 66 7.90 1.51 -9.51
C ALA A 66 8.56 2.02 -10.80
N SER A 67 9.89 1.90 -10.89
CA SER A 67 10.62 2.19 -12.13
C SER A 67 10.33 1.10 -13.15
N MET A 68 9.65 1.44 -14.24
CA MET A 68 9.41 0.53 -15.34
C MET A 68 10.63 0.54 -16.27
N SER A 69 11.43 -0.53 -16.20
CA SER A 69 12.46 -0.76 -17.21
C SER A 69 11.81 -1.40 -18.44
N CYS A 70 11.36 -0.57 -19.38
CA CYS A 70 11.02 -1.05 -20.71
C CYS A 70 12.33 -1.49 -21.38
N ALA A 71 12.67 -2.78 -21.31
CA ALA A 71 13.64 -3.33 -22.25
C ALA A 71 13.00 -3.21 -23.64
N ALA A 72 13.35 -2.17 -24.38
CA ALA A 72 13.01 -2.05 -25.79
C ALA A 72 13.73 -3.17 -26.53
N SER A 73 13.13 -4.35 -26.57
CA SER A 73 13.51 -5.41 -27.50
C SER A 73 13.03 -5.00 -28.90
N GLY A 74 13.78 -4.10 -29.53
CA GLY A 74 13.65 -3.73 -30.93
C GLY A 74 15.01 -3.88 -31.61
N HIS A 75 15.27 -5.04 -32.21
CA HIS A 75 16.29 -5.16 -33.23
C HIS A 75 15.90 -4.26 -34.42
N SER A 76 16.79 -3.34 -34.80
CA SER A 76 16.88 -2.76 -36.14
C SER A 76 18.35 -2.41 -36.42
N SER A 77 18.91 -3.19 -37.33
CA SER A 77 20.21 -3.08 -37.99
C SER A 77 20.45 -1.73 -38.70
N LEU A 78 21.73 -1.28 -38.70
CA LEU A 78 22.42 -0.45 -39.72
C LEU A 78 21.74 0.82 -40.29
N GLN A 79 22.23 2.00 -39.88
CA GLN A 79 22.73 3.14 -40.69
C GLN A 79 22.83 4.34 -39.74
N GLY A 80 23.98 4.96 -39.49
CA GLY A 80 24.91 5.51 -40.47
C GLY A 80 24.75 7.03 -40.49
N LYS A 81 25.48 7.73 -39.60
CA LYS A 81 26.24 8.97 -39.82
C LYS A 81 26.86 9.43 -38.50
#